data_AF-A0A4P5SDB6-F1
#
_entry.id   AF-A0A4P5SDB6-F1
#
_cell.length_a   1.000
_cell.length_b   1.000
_cell.length_c   1.000
_cell.angle_alpha   90.00
_cell.angle_beta   90.00
_cell.angle_gamma   90.00
#
_symmetry.space_group_name_H-M   'P 1'
#
loop_
_entity.id
_entity.type
_entity.pdbx_description
1 polymer ?
#
loop_
_entity_poly.entity_id
_entity_poly.type
_entity_poly.pdbx_seq_one_letter_code
_entity_poly.pdbx_strand_id
1 'polypeptide(L)'
;MEQYMGDDAIEIGEDIEVDIVLDESGMPIGAIVDDLIVATGPGGSVTDEIIDVLDADGNIVLEDETVSIFDANGQLIESEETITAID
;
A
#
# COMPACT_ATOMS: atom_id res chain seq x y z
N MET A 1 -19.25 27.27 0.46
CA MET A 1 -18.68 26.92 1.77
C MET A 1 -17.21 26.69 1.48
N GLU A 2 -16.36 27.68 1.71
CA GLU A 2 -14.90 27.53 1.52
C GLU A 2 -14.37 26.75 2.72
N GLN A 3 -13.83 25.56 2.48
CA GLN A 3 -13.07 24.84 3.50
C GLN A 3 -11.75 25.57 3.68
N TYR A 4 -11.56 26.12 4.88
CA TYR A 4 -10.27 26.62 5.33
C TYR A 4 -9.41 25.40 5.69
N MET A 5 -8.70 24.85 4.71
CA MET A 5 -7.56 23.97 4.97
C MET A 5 -6.42 24.93 5.36
N GLY A 6 -6.05 24.97 6.65
CA GLY A 6 -4.82 25.67 7.03
C GLY A 6 -3.63 25.01 6.31
N ASP A 7 -2.56 25.76 6.06
CA ASP A 7 -1.30 25.25 5.48
C ASP A 7 -0.68 24.06 6.26
N ASP A 8 -1.25 23.69 7.42
CA ASP A 8 -0.88 22.55 8.27
C ASP A 8 -1.81 21.33 8.13
N ALA A 9 -2.61 21.24 7.06
CA ALA A 9 -3.49 20.10 6.84
C ALA A 9 -2.70 18.85 6.41
N ILE A 10 -3.11 17.68 6.93
CA ILE A 10 -2.68 16.39 6.41
C ILE A 10 -3.62 16.00 5.28
N GLU A 11 -3.06 15.63 4.14
CA GLU A 11 -3.75 14.99 3.01
C GLU A 11 -3.50 13.48 3.04
N ILE A 12 -4.54 12.68 2.79
CA ILE A 12 -4.44 11.23 2.71
C ILE A 12 -4.90 10.81 1.31
N GLY A 13 -4.06 10.07 0.61
CA GLY A 13 -4.35 9.40 -0.65
C GLY A 13 -4.20 7.88 -0.51
N GLU A 14 -4.85 7.15 -1.41
CA GLU A 14 -4.85 5.69 -1.49
C GLU A 14 -4.85 5.33 -2.99
N ASP A 15 -4.09 4.31 -3.36
CA ASP A 15 -4.09 3.69 -4.68
C ASP A 15 -4.08 2.17 -4.52
N ILE A 16 -4.93 1.47 -5.28
CA ILE A 16 -5.04 0.00 -5.23
C ILE A 16 -4.90 -0.55 -6.64
N GLU A 17 -3.95 -1.46 -6.82
CA GLU A 17 -3.76 -2.26 -8.02
C GLU A 17 -4.09 -3.74 -7.74
N VAL A 18 -4.74 -4.41 -8.70
CA VAL A 18 -5.13 -5.82 -8.57
C VAL A 18 -4.76 -6.58 -9.83
N ASP A 19 -3.88 -7.56 -9.68
CA ASP A 19 -3.46 -8.47 -10.73
C ASP A 19 -4.05 -9.87 -10.50
N ILE A 20 -4.74 -10.41 -11.52
CA ILE A 20 -5.28 -11.76 -11.47
C ILE A 20 -4.26 -12.76 -12.02
N VAL A 21 -3.94 -13.78 -11.23
CA VAL A 21 -3.04 -14.85 -11.65
C VAL A 21 -3.85 -15.94 -12.36
N LEU A 22 -3.50 -16.24 -13.61
CA LEU A 22 -4.14 -17.27 -14.42
C LEU A 22 -3.22 -18.47 -14.62
N ASP A 23 -3.81 -19.66 -14.70
CA ASP A 23 -3.13 -20.87 -15.15
C ASP A 23 -2.99 -20.91 -16.70
N GLU A 24 -2.39 -21.98 -17.21
CA GLU A 24 -2.20 -22.20 -18.66
C GLU A 24 -3.52 -22.30 -19.45
N SER A 25 -4.63 -22.61 -18.78
CA SER A 25 -5.97 -22.70 -19.37
C SER A 25 -6.73 -21.38 -19.32
N GLY A 26 -6.15 -20.34 -18.70
CA GLY A 26 -6.80 -19.05 -18.46
C GLY A 26 -7.75 -19.05 -17.27
N MET A 27 -7.67 -20.04 -16.39
CA MET A 27 -8.45 -20.10 -15.14
C MET A 27 -7.74 -19.28 -14.04
N PRO A 28 -8.45 -18.43 -13.30
CA PRO A 28 -7.88 -17.76 -12.13
C PRO A 28 -7.46 -18.77 -11.07
N ILE A 29 -6.24 -18.62 -10.56
CA ILE A 29 -5.68 -19.44 -9.47
C ILE A 29 -5.27 -18.61 -8.26
N GLY A 30 -5.48 -17.30 -8.31
CA GLY A 30 -5.14 -16.37 -7.25
C GLY A 30 -5.15 -14.92 -7.74
N ALA A 31 -4.72 -14.02 -6.87
CA ALA A 31 -4.53 -12.61 -7.17
C ALA A 31 -3.33 -12.06 -6.42
N ILE A 32 -2.79 -10.94 -6.91
CA ILE A 32 -1.86 -10.08 -6.18
C ILE A 32 -2.56 -8.73 -6.05
N VAL A 33 -2.68 -8.22 -4.83
CA VAL A 33 -3.27 -6.91 -4.53
C VAL A 33 -2.18 -6.05 -3.95
N ASP A 34 -1.97 -4.88 -4.53
CA ASP A 34 -1.00 -3.87 -4.09
C ASP A 34 -1.79 -2.64 -3.64
N ASP A 35 -1.75 -2.31 -2.36
CA ASP A 35 -2.43 -1.17 -1.73
C ASP A 35 -1.40 -0.19 -1.17
N LEU A 36 -1.41 1.04 -1.68
CA LEU A 36 -0.52 2.11 -1.26
C LEU A 36 -1.33 3.25 -0.64
N ILE A 37 -1.13 3.46 0.67
CA ILE A 37 -1.67 4.59 1.41
C ILE A 37 -0.57 5.63 1.62
N VAL A 38 -0.88 6.90 1.36
CA VAL A 38 0.05 8.02 1.54
C VAL A 38 -0.59 9.12 2.37
N ALA A 39 0.00 9.41 3.53
CA ALA A 39 -0.35 10.57 4.34
C ALA A 39 0.74 11.64 4.20
N THR A 40 0.39 12.83 3.71
CA THR A 40 1.33 13.94 3.46
C THR A 40 0.95 15.19 4.26
N GLY A 41 1.94 15.88 4.80
CA GLY A 41 1.78 17.19 5.42
C GLY A 41 3.07 18.03 5.35
N PRO A 42 3.13 19.18 6.02
CA PRO A 42 4.29 20.08 5.94
C PRO A 42 5.61 19.48 6.45
N GLY A 43 5.52 18.46 7.30
CA GLY A 43 6.68 17.75 7.85
C GLY A 43 7.27 16.69 6.93
N GLY A 44 6.60 16.35 5.83
CA GLY A 44 6.92 15.20 4.97
C GLY A 44 5.73 14.27 4.81
N SER A 45 6.00 13.00 4.51
CA SER A 45 4.97 11.99 4.29
C SER A 45 5.28 10.68 4.99
N VAL A 46 4.23 9.90 5.23
CA VAL A 46 4.31 8.48 5.60
C VAL A 46 3.58 7.72 4.51
N THR A 47 4.20 6.65 4.02
CA THR A 47 3.57 5.68 3.13
C THR A 47 3.44 4.36 3.84
N ASP A 48 2.37 3.65 3.54
CA ASP A 48 2.08 2.29 4.00
C ASP A 48 1.67 1.49 2.76
N GLU A 49 2.53 0.59 2.30
CA GLU A 49 2.35 -0.24 1.10
C GLU A 49 2.15 -1.69 1.53
N ILE A 50 1.04 -2.30 1.14
CA ILE A 50 0.68 -3.69 1.47
C ILE A 50 0.49 -4.47 0.17
N ILE A 51 1.27 -5.51 -0.02
CA ILE A 51 1.14 -6.45 -1.13
C ILE A 51 0.62 -7.78 -0.60
N ASP A 52 -0.64 -8.08 -0.90
CA ASP A 52 -1.29 -9.35 -0.59
C ASP A 52 -1.22 -10.31 -1.78
N VAL A 53 -0.80 -11.55 -1.51
CA VAL A 53 -0.97 -12.67 -2.44
C VAL A 53 -2.12 -13.54 -1.95
N LEU A 54 -3.12 -13.72 -2.82
CA LEU A 54 -4.32 -14.50 -2.54
C LEU A 54 -4.31 -15.82 -3.30
N ASP A 55 -4.82 -16.86 -2.67
CA ASP A 55 -5.14 -18.13 -3.34
C ASP A 55 -6.44 -18.05 -4.17
N ALA A 56 -6.80 -19.16 -4.82
CA ALA A 56 -8.00 -19.25 -5.66
C ALA A 56 -9.33 -19.10 -4.89
N ASP A 57 -9.30 -19.31 -3.56
CA ASP A 57 -10.46 -19.16 -2.68
C ASP A 57 -10.53 -17.73 -2.09
N GLY A 58 -9.53 -16.88 -2.36
CA GLY A 58 -9.43 -15.51 -1.87
C GLY A 58 -8.82 -15.39 -0.48
N ASN A 59 -8.14 -16.42 0.03
CA ASN A 59 -7.39 -16.32 1.28
C ASN A 59 -6.02 -15.71 1.02
N ILE A 60 -5.56 -14.82 1.89
CA ILE A 60 -4.18 -14.31 1.86
C ILE A 60 -3.24 -15.47 2.26
N VAL A 61 -2.26 -15.75 1.42
CA VAL A 61 -1.20 -16.74 1.67
C VAL A 61 0.16 -16.08 1.95
N LEU A 62 0.31 -14.81 1.55
CA LEU A 62 1.47 -13.99 1.81
C LEU A 62 1.02 -12.52 1.88
N GLU A 63 1.53 -11.80 2.85
CA GLU A 63 1.43 -10.35 2.97
C GLU A 63 2.85 -9.79 3.08
N ASP A 64 3.14 -8.75 2.31
CA ASP A 64 4.39 -7.98 2.36
C ASP A 64 4.05 -6.51 2.59
N GLU A 65 4.36 -5.99 3.77
CA GLU A 65 4.04 -4.63 4.20
C GLU A 65 5.32 -3.80 4.31
N THR A 66 5.37 -2.65 3.63
CA THR A 66 6.45 -1.66 3.75
C THR A 66 5.92 -0.31 4.20
N VAL A 67 6.34 0.12 5.40
CA VAL A 67 6.06 1.47 5.92
C VAL A 67 7.29 2.35 5.72
N SER A 68 7.13 3.49 5.05
CA SER A 68 8.22 4.45 4.80
C SER A 68 7.90 5.86 5.27
N ILE A 69 8.89 6.54 5.85
CA ILE A 69 8.78 7.92 6.34
C ILE A 69 9.72 8.80 5.53
N PHE A 70 9.17 9.88 4.96
CA PHE A 70 9.90 10.86 4.16
C PHE A 70 9.91 12.23 4.84
N ASP A 71 11.00 12.98 4.67
CA ASP A 71 11.09 14.37 5.10
C ASP A 71 10.30 15.32 4.15
N ALA A 72 10.21 16.60 4.52
CA ALA A 72 9.53 17.61 3.72
C ALA A 72 10.14 17.86 2.32
N ASN A 73 11.34 17.35 2.05
CA ASN A 73 11.98 17.41 0.73
C ASN A 73 11.76 16.13 -0.09
N GLY A 74 11.00 15.16 0.42
CA GLY A 74 10.79 13.85 -0.18
C GLY A 74 11.96 12.89 -0.03
N GLN A 75 12.87 13.15 0.91
CA GLN A 75 13.97 12.23 1.21
C GLN A 75 13.52 11.17 2.21
N LEU A 76 13.76 9.89 1.91
CA LEU A 76 13.52 8.79 2.85
C LEU A 76 14.35 8.99 4.13
N ILE A 77 13.68 8.93 5.28
CA ILE A 77 14.25 8.98 6.62
C ILE A 77 14.42 7.54 7.15
N GLU A 78 13.35 6.75 7.05
CA GLU A 78 13.25 5.41 7.64
C GLU A 78 12.26 4.57 6.84
N SER A 79 12.49 3.26 6.81
CA SER A 79 11.57 2.27 6.26
C SER A 79 11.62 0.99 7.09
N GLU A 80 10.47 0.34 7.28
CA GLU A 80 10.33 -0.97 7.89
C GLU A 80 9.55 -1.88 6.95
N GLU A 81 10.00 -3.12 6.80
CA GLU A 81 9.41 -4.14 5.93
C GLU A 81 9.07 -5.37 6.78
N THR A 82 7.84 -5.86 6.64
CA THR A 82 7.34 -7.05 7.32
C THR A 82 6.73 -8.01 6.30
N ILE A 83 7.31 -9.21 6.21
CA ILE A 83 6.77 -10.30 5.38
C ILE A 83 6.12 -11.34 6.27
N THR A 84 4.83 -11.58 6.05
CA THR A 84 4.03 -12.57 6.76
C THR A 84 3.56 -13.66 5.79
N ALA A 85 4.09 -14.87 5.94
CA ALA A 85 3.54 -16.05 5.28
C ALA A 85 2.43 -16.66 6.15
N ILE A 86 1.26 -16.89 5.55
CA ILE A 86 0.10 -17.47 6.22
C ILE A 86 -0.02 -18.93 5.77
N ASP A 87 0.01 -19.86 6.73
CA ASP A 87 -0.11 -21.31 6.55
C ASP A 87 -1.54 -21.80 6.83
#